data_AF-A0A6P0IPS2-F1
#
_entry.id   AF-A0A6P0IPS2-F1
#
_cell.length_a   1.000
_cell.length_b   1.000
_cell.length_c   1.000
_cell.angle_alpha   90.00
_cell.angle_beta   90.00
_cell.angle_gamma   90.00
#
_symmetry.space_group_name_H-M   'P 1'
#
loop_
_entity.id
_entity.type
_entity.pdbx_description
1 polymer ?
#
loop_
_entity_poly.entity_id
_entity_poly.type
_entity_poly.pdbx_seq_one_letter_code
_entity_poly.pdbx_strand_id
1 'polypeptide(L)' 'MTKPSPSLPPGCIFRPACAKDTWAILKLILIAKLEPTQLRWTQFRVIEFEGRV' A
#
# COMPACT_ATOMS: atom_id res chain seq x y z
N MET A 1 -27.96 -12.72 6.18
CA MET A 1 -26.55 -13.17 6.27
C MET A 1 -25.65 -12.01 5.90
N THR A 2 -25.12 -11.30 6.89
CA THR A 2 -24.09 -10.27 6.70
C THR A 2 -22.77 -10.97 6.39
N LYS A 3 -22.24 -10.79 5.17
CA LYS A 3 -20.91 -11.28 4.84
C LYS A 3 -19.89 -10.58 5.75
N PRO A 4 -18.95 -11.31 6.38
CA PRO A 4 -17.90 -10.67 7.16
C PRO A 4 -17.13 -9.73 6.22
N SER A 5 -17.06 -8.46 6.60
CA SER A 5 -16.21 -7.48 5.92
C SER A 5 -14.78 -8.01 5.94
N PRO A 6 -14.06 -7.97 4.80
CA PRO A 6 -12.69 -8.47 4.75
C PRO A 6 -11.85 -7.75 5.80
N SER A 7 -11.45 -8.49 6.83
CA SER A 7 -10.55 -8.02 7.89
C SER A 7 -9.11 -8.33 7.48
N LEU A 8 -8.20 -7.42 7.81
CA LEU A 8 -6.78 -7.68 7.62
C LEU A 8 -6.33 -8.87 8.49
N PRO A 9 -5.37 -9.68 8.01
CA PRO A 9 -4.76 -10.72 8.83
C PRO A 9 -4.19 -10.15 10.14
N PRO A 10 -4.12 -10.95 11.21
CA PRO A 10 -3.50 -10.52 12.46
C PRO A 10 -2.07 -10.02 12.21
N GLY A 11 -1.72 -8.85 12.75
CA GLY A 11 -0.40 -8.22 12.58
C GLY A 11 -0.26 -7.34 11.35
N CYS A 12 -1.23 -7.34 10.42
CA CYS A 12 -1.25 -6.41 9.30
C CYS A 12 -1.86 -5.07 9.72
N ILE A 13 -1.17 -3.97 9.41
CA ILE A 13 -1.59 -2.60 9.72
C ILE A 13 -1.94 -1.88 8.42
N PHE A 14 -3.17 -1.36 8.33
CA PHE A 14 -3.54 -0.44 7.27
C PHE A 14 -3.18 0.98 7.67
N ARG A 15 -2.20 1.58 6.99
CA ARG A 15 -1.81 2.97 7.28
C ARG A 15 -1.61 3.79 6.01
N PRO A 16 -1.66 5.13 6.10
CA PRO A 16 -1.18 6.00 5.04
C PRO A 16 0.29 5.68 4.71
N ALA A 17 0.64 5.75 3.43
CA ALA A 17 2.02 5.65 3.01
C ALA A 17 2.84 6.82 3.57
N CYS A 18 4.11 6.56 3.85
CA CYS A 18 5.09 7.54 4.26
C CYS A 18 6.21 7.65 3.22
N ALA A 19 7.07 8.65 3.35
CA ALA A 19 8.18 8.86 2.42
C ALA A 19 9.09 7.62 2.23
N LYS A 20 9.20 6.75 3.27
CA LYS A 20 9.95 5.48 3.20
C LYS A 20 9.35 4.48 2.20
N ASP A 21 8.04 4.52 1.98
CA ASP A 21 7.30 3.58 1.13
C ASP A 21 7.39 3.97 -0.36
N THR A 22 7.92 5.15 -0.68
CA THR A 22 7.97 5.71 -2.04
C THR A 22 8.59 4.73 -3.05
N TRP A 23 9.70 4.09 -2.69
CA TRP A 23 10.37 3.13 -3.58
C TRP A 23 9.54 1.88 -3.83
N ALA A 24 8.86 1.34 -2.80
CA ALA A 24 7.97 0.19 -2.95
C ALA A 24 6.77 0.53 -3.84
N ILE A 25 6.17 1.71 -3.62
CA ILE A 25 5.05 2.23 -4.41
C ILE A 25 5.46 2.42 -5.89
N LEU A 26 6.59 3.07 -6.16
CA LEU A 26 7.07 3.28 -7.53
C LEU A 26 7.37 1.95 -8.24
N LYS A 27 7.93 0.97 -7.54
CA LYS A 27 8.18 -0.36 -8.11
C LYS A 27 6.87 -1.05 -8.52
N LEU A 28 5.84 -0.97 -7.68
CA LEU A 28 4.52 -1.54 -8.00
C LEU A 28 3.86 -0.84 -9.19
N ILE A 29 3.94 0.50 -9.24
CA ILE A 29 3.44 1.33 -10.35
C ILE A 29 4.12 0.93 -11.67
N LEU A 30 5.44 0.80 -11.67
CA LEU A 30 6.23 0.39 -12.84
C LEU A 30 5.83 -1.01 -13.31
N ILE A 31 5.68 -1.97 -12.40
CA ILE A 31 5.22 -3.34 -12.73
C ILE A 31 3.81 -3.31 -13.32
N ALA A 32 2.94 -2.45 -12.80
CA ALA A 32 1.58 -2.24 -13.30
C ALA A 32 1.53 -1.46 -14.63
N LYS A 33 2.69 -1.09 -15.21
CA LYS A 33 2.81 -0.25 -16.42
C LYS A 33 2.07 1.09 -16.31
N LEU A 34 2.00 1.62 -15.09
CA LEU A 34 1.47 2.95 -14.82
C LEU A 34 2.59 3.99 -14.91
N GLU A 35 2.28 5.18 -15.40
CA GLU A 35 3.23 6.28 -15.49
C GLU A 35 3.55 6.84 -14.09
N PRO A 36 4.82 6.77 -13.63
CA PRO A 36 5.19 7.13 -12.27
C PRO A 36 5.22 8.64 -12.00
N THR A 37 5.34 9.46 -13.05
CA THR A 37 5.54 10.92 -12.95
C THR A 37 4.35 11.69 -12.38
N GLN A 38 3.16 11.08 -12.30
CA GLN A 38 1.94 11.73 -11.79
C GLN A 38 1.55 11.29 -10.38
N LEU A 39 2.28 10.36 -9.76
CA LEU A 39 1.82 9.68 -8.55
C LEU A 39 2.56 10.20 -7.31
N ARG A 40 1.79 10.75 -6.37
CA ARG A 40 2.31 11.18 -5.06
C ARG A 40 2.08 10.08 -4.04
N TRP A 41 3.13 9.68 -3.31
CA TRP A 41 3.03 8.64 -2.27
C TRP A 41 1.93 8.94 -1.23
N THR A 42 1.64 10.21 -0.95
CA THR A 42 0.57 10.66 -0.04
C THR A 42 -0.83 10.18 -0.44
N GLN A 43 -1.04 9.79 -1.70
CA GLN A 43 -2.31 9.29 -2.22
C GLN A 43 -2.51 7.79 -1.94
N PHE A 44 -1.48 7.10 -1.45
CA PHE A 44 -1.49 5.66 -1.26
C PHE A 44 -1.69 5.30 0.21
N ARG A 45 -2.33 4.15 0.42
CA ARG A 45 -2.32 3.44 1.69
C ARG A 45 -1.59 2.13 1.50
N VAL A 46 -0.88 1.71 2.53
CA VAL A 46 -0.08 0.49 2.54
C VAL A 46 -0.64 -0.44 3.61
N ILE A 47 -0.51 -1.73 3.34
CA ILE A 47 -0.69 -2.77 4.34
C ILE A 47 0.73 -3.15 4.77
N GLU A 48 1.06 -2.87 6.03
CA GLU A 48 2.36 -3.22 6.59
C GLU A 48 2.22 -4.48 7.46
N PHE A 49 3.15 -5.41 7.32
CA PHE A 49 3.29 -6.56 8.19
C PHE A 49 4.75 -6.67 8.66
N GLU A 50 4.97 -6.65 9.97
CA GLU A 50 6.31 -6.75 10.58
C GLU A 50 7.38 -5.80 9.97
N GLY A 51 7.01 -4.54 9.70
CA GLY A 51 7.93 -3.55 9.12
C GLY A 51 8.14 -3.67 7.61
N ARG A 52 7.39 -4.54 6.93
CA ARG A 52 7.43 -4.71 5.47
C ARG A 52 6.13 -4.27 4.83
N VAL A 53 6.27 -3.55 3.72
CA VAL A 53 5.20 -3.11 2.81
C VAL A 53 5.33 -3.88 1.50
#